data_AF-A0A9X1KQB5-F1
#
_entry.id   AF-A0A9X1KQB5-F1
#
_cell.length_a   1.000
_cell.length_b   1.000
_cell.length_c   1.000
_cell.angle_alpha   90.00
_cell.angle_beta   90.00
_cell.angle_gamma   90.00
#
_symmetry.space_group_name_H-M   'P 1'
#
loop_
_entity.id
_entity.type
_entity.pdbx_description
1 polymer ?
#
loop_
_entity_poly.entity_id
_entity_poly.type
_entity_poly.pdbx_seq_one_letter_code
_entity_poly.pdbx_strand_id
1 'polypeptide(L)'
;MQKVKETTDKHLVLVADSDGINTVFLMLVERLKDDRLYGEHLTLLYVSDNYGFVFKEELDILTKRFPTRFLTCYESSHRQETLEAIINTNTKKQMEFHLDLAEEER
;
A
#
# COMPACT_ATOMS: atom_id res chain seq x y z
N MET A 1 15.66 31.76 -7.76
CA MET A 1 15.19 31.06 -6.54
C MET A 1 14.52 29.77 -6.96
N GLN A 2 15.17 28.64 -6.72
CA GLN A 2 14.65 27.32 -7.08
C GLN A 2 13.59 26.96 -6.02
N LYS A 3 12.32 26.81 -6.42
CA LYS A 3 11.27 26.30 -5.52
C LYS A 3 11.69 24.90 -5.10
N VAL A 4 12.08 24.72 -3.85
CA VAL A 4 12.19 23.40 -3.23
C VAL A 4 10.78 22.81 -3.31
N LYS A 5 10.55 21.84 -4.20
CA LYS A 5 9.33 21.03 -4.13
C LYS A 5 9.37 20.39 -2.76
N GLU A 6 8.43 20.73 -1.88
CA GLU A 6 8.17 19.95 -0.68
C GLU A 6 7.85 18.54 -1.16
N THR A 7 8.83 17.65 -1.10
CA THR A 7 8.62 16.24 -1.38
C THR A 7 7.88 15.70 -0.17
N THR A 8 6.67 15.19 -0.37
CA THR A 8 5.92 14.46 0.64
C THR A 8 6.82 13.35 1.19
N ASP A 9 7.21 13.41 2.46
CA ASP A 9 8.10 12.44 3.11
C ASP A 9 7.27 11.50 3.99
N LYS A 10 6.43 10.72 3.31
CA LYS A 10 5.37 9.93 3.92
C LYS A 10 5.37 8.50 3.38
N HIS A 11 5.05 7.55 4.26
CA HIS A 11 4.76 6.17 3.92
C HIS A 11 3.28 5.90 4.22
N LEU A 12 2.48 5.69 3.18
CA LEU A 12 1.09 5.28 3.34
C LEU A 12 1.01 3.76 3.22
N VAL A 13 0.52 3.12 4.28
CA VAL A 13 0.27 1.68 4.34
C VAL A 13 -1.24 1.46 4.19
N LEU A 14 -1.62 0.81 3.11
CA LEU A 14 -2.98 0.37 2.84
C LEU A 14 -3.12 -1.08 3.29
N VAL A 15 -4.11 -1.38 4.11
CA VAL A 15 -4.43 -2.74 4.53
C VAL A 15 -5.82 -3.04 4.00
N ALA A 16 -5.92 -4.03 3.13
CA ALA A 16 -7.19 -4.38 2.48
C ALA A 16 -7.37 -5.88 2.36
N ASP A 17 -8.62 -6.33 2.46
CA ASP A 17 -9.00 -7.71 2.18
C ASP A 17 -9.56 -7.85 0.74
N SER A 18 -10.20 -8.98 0.45
CA SER A 18 -10.77 -9.27 -0.87
C SER A 18 -11.88 -8.32 -1.29
N ASP A 19 -12.58 -7.69 -0.33
CA ASP A 19 -13.64 -6.72 -0.61
C ASP A 19 -13.05 -5.31 -0.64
N GLY A 20 -12.25 -4.94 0.36
CA GLY A 20 -11.63 -3.63 0.50
C GLY A 20 -10.67 -3.27 -0.62
N ILE A 21 -10.05 -4.27 -1.29
CA ILE A 21 -9.17 -4.03 -2.43
C ILE A 21 -9.87 -3.26 -3.55
N ASN A 22 -11.18 -3.49 -3.76
CA ASN A 22 -11.95 -2.81 -4.79
C ASN A 22 -12.02 -1.30 -4.55
N THR A 23 -12.09 -0.89 -3.28
CA THR A 23 -12.13 0.52 -2.87
C THR A 23 -10.75 1.16 -2.97
N VAL A 24 -9.71 0.48 -2.46
CA VAL A 24 -8.37 1.10 -2.37
C VAL A 24 -7.59 1.07 -3.68
N PHE A 25 -7.91 0.18 -4.63
CA PHE A 25 -7.14 0.03 -5.87
C PHE A 25 -7.13 1.30 -6.73
N LEU A 26 -8.27 1.97 -6.92
CA LEU A 26 -8.32 3.20 -7.70
C LEU A 26 -7.51 4.32 -7.04
N MET A 27 -7.65 4.50 -5.73
CA MET A 27 -6.88 5.47 -4.95
C MET A 27 -5.37 5.21 -5.06
N LEU A 28 -4.95 3.94 -5.00
CA LEU A 28 -3.56 3.52 -5.16
C LEU A 28 -3.02 3.91 -6.55
N VAL A 29 -3.77 3.62 -7.61
CA VAL A 29 -3.37 3.97 -8.99
C VAL A 29 -3.26 5.49 -9.17
N GLU A 30 -4.20 6.26 -8.63
CA GLU A 30 -4.19 7.73 -8.70
C GLU A 30 -2.97 8.32 -7.97
N ARG A 31 -2.67 7.86 -6.76
CA ARG A 31 -1.50 8.32 -6.00
C ARG A 31 -0.18 7.97 -6.67
N LEU A 32 -0.06 6.78 -7.27
CA LEU A 32 1.14 6.39 -8.00
C LEU A 32 1.41 7.28 -9.21
N LYS A 33 0.34 7.72 -9.91
CA LYS A 33 0.42 8.61 -11.07
C LYS A 33 0.67 10.08 -10.71
N ASP A 34 0.46 10.49 -9.46
CA ASP A 34 0.65 11.88 -9.05
C ASP A 34 2.14 12.19 -8.81
N ASP A 35 2.77 12.88 -9.76
CA ASP A 35 4.17 13.33 -9.69
C ASP A 35 4.44 14.32 -8.53
N ARG A 36 3.40 14.93 -7.96
CA ARG A 36 3.54 15.78 -6.76
C ARG A 36 3.83 14.93 -5.52
N LEU A 37 3.41 13.67 -5.53
CA LEU A 37 3.59 12.69 -4.46
C LEU A 37 4.82 11.80 -4.67
N TYR A 38 5.77 12.19 -5.51
CA TYR A 38 6.93 11.35 -5.83
C TYR A 38 7.75 10.92 -4.60
N GLY A 39 7.78 11.73 -3.55
CA GLY A 39 8.44 11.39 -2.28
C GLY A 39 7.67 10.39 -1.41
N GLU A 40 6.38 10.18 -1.67
CA GLU A 40 5.52 9.27 -0.93
C GLU A 40 5.83 7.82 -1.33
N HIS A 41 5.96 6.95 -0.33
CA HIS A 41 5.99 5.50 -0.51
C HIS A 41 4.63 4.92 -0.17
N LEU A 42 4.21 3.94 -0.97
CA LEU A 42 2.96 3.21 -0.80
C LEU A 42 3.28 1.74 -0.55
N THR A 43 2.71 1.18 0.50
CA THR A 43 2.68 -0.28 0.71
C THR A 43 1.25 -0.74 0.76
N LEU A 44 0.89 -1.77 -0.01
CA LEU A 44 -0.37 -2.47 0.12
C LEU A 44 -0.13 -3.81 0.82
N LEU A 45 -0.71 -3.99 1.99
CA LEU A 45 -0.89 -5.29 2.62
C LEU A 45 -2.26 -5.84 2.19
N TYR A 46 -2.24 -6.74 1.20
CA TYR A 46 -3.43 -7.42 0.71
C TYR A 46 -3.59 -8.74 1.46
N VAL A 47 -4.68 -8.85 2.21
CA VAL A 47 -5.03 -9.98 3.07
C VAL A 47 -6.10 -10.85 2.39
N SER A 48 -5.90 -12.17 2.38
CA SER A 48 -6.92 -13.10 1.87
C SER A 48 -6.77 -14.46 2.52
N ASP A 49 -7.85 -14.97 3.12
CA ASP A 49 -7.80 -16.21 3.89
C ASP A 49 -8.01 -17.47 3.02
N ASN A 50 -8.74 -17.39 1.90
CA ASN A 50 -9.14 -18.59 1.13
C ASN A 50 -9.39 -18.39 -0.38
N TYR A 51 -9.47 -17.16 -0.90
CA TYR A 51 -9.97 -16.90 -2.26
C TYR A 51 -8.88 -16.51 -3.27
N GLY A 52 -7.61 -16.57 -2.84
CA GLY A 52 -6.52 -15.99 -3.60
C GLY A 52 -6.60 -14.46 -3.64
N PHE A 53 -5.78 -13.84 -4.49
CA PHE A 53 -5.66 -12.39 -4.58
C PHE A 53 -6.18 -11.93 -5.95
N VAL A 54 -7.43 -11.45 -6.00
CA VAL A 54 -8.13 -11.13 -7.27
C VAL A 54 -7.37 -10.12 -8.14
N PHE A 55 -6.69 -9.15 -7.52
CA PHE A 55 -5.91 -8.09 -8.19
C PHE A 55 -4.41 -8.39 -8.32
N LYS A 56 -3.99 -9.65 -8.13
CA LYS A 56 -2.56 -10.00 -8.05
C LYS A 56 -1.78 -9.56 -9.28
N GLU A 57 -2.32 -9.82 -10.47
CA GLU A 57 -1.61 -9.53 -11.72
C GLU A 57 -1.41 -8.01 -11.91
N GLU A 58 -2.45 -7.23 -11.66
CA GLU A 58 -2.41 -5.76 -11.73
C GLU A 58 -1.45 -5.18 -10.71
N LEU A 59 -1.48 -5.67 -9.47
CA LEU A 59 -0.58 -5.23 -8.41
C LEU A 59 0.88 -5.59 -8.67
N ASP A 60 1.14 -6.76 -9.25
CA ASP A 60 2.48 -7.17 -9.67
C ASP A 60 3.00 -6.28 -10.82
N ILE A 61 2.13 -5.91 -11.78
CA ILE A 61 2.47 -4.96 -12.85
C ILE A 61 2.79 -3.58 -12.25
N LEU A 62 1.98 -3.10 -11.30
CA LEU A 62 2.20 -1.81 -10.65
C LEU A 62 3.50 -1.80 -9.83
N THR A 63 3.79 -2.86 -9.09
CA THR A 63 5.03 -3.00 -8.32
C THR A 63 6.26 -2.95 -9.23
N LYS A 64 6.19 -3.63 -10.39
CA LYS A 64 7.26 -3.57 -11.40
C LYS A 64 7.39 -2.21 -12.07
N ARG A 65 6.27 -1.49 -12.28
CA ARG A 65 6.25 -0.16 -12.91
C ARG A 65 6.73 0.94 -11.95
N PHE A 66 6.49 0.80 -10.65
CA PHE A 66 6.85 1.78 -9.62
C PHE A 66 7.76 1.16 -8.53
N PRO A 67 8.90 0.56 -8.88
CA PRO A 67 9.69 -0.30 -7.97
C PRO A 67 10.33 0.44 -6.80
N THR A 68 10.45 1.76 -6.87
CA THR A 68 11.01 2.60 -5.79
C THR A 68 9.96 3.26 -4.92
N ARG A 69 8.67 3.17 -5.29
CA ARG A 69 7.57 3.87 -4.63
C ARG A 69 6.47 2.94 -4.14
N PHE A 70 6.36 1.74 -4.70
CA PHE A 70 5.26 0.83 -4.41
C PHE A 70 5.76 -0.57 -4.03
N LEU A 71 5.21 -1.08 -2.94
CA LEU A 71 5.39 -2.45 -2.48
C LEU A 71 4.02 -3.11 -2.28
N THR A 72 3.89 -4.35 -2.73
CA THR A 72 2.72 -5.18 -2.42
C THR A 72 3.16 -6.36 -1.55
N CYS A 73 2.48 -6.56 -0.43
CA CYS A 73 2.62 -7.70 0.45
C CYS A 73 1.33 -8.52 0.38
N TYR A 74 1.43 -9.79 0.03
CA TYR A 74 0.30 -10.72 -0.01
C TYR A 74 0.34 -11.61 1.23
N GLU A 75 -0.70 -11.59 2.04
CA GLU A 75 -0.74 -12.33 3.29
C GLU A 75 -2.02 -13.14 3.45
N SER A 76 -1.86 -14.42 3.80
CA SER A 76 -2.98 -15.32 4.12
C SER A 76 -2.94 -15.81 5.56
N SER A 77 -1.81 -15.65 6.26
CA SER A 77 -1.65 -16.07 7.64
C SER A 77 -0.99 -15.00 8.50
N HIS A 78 0.31 -14.85 8.62
CA HIS A 78 0.98 -14.10 9.70
C HIS A 78 0.92 -12.55 9.60
N ARG A 79 -0.29 -11.96 9.61
CA ARG A 79 -0.56 -10.51 9.40
C ARG A 79 0.28 -9.61 10.31
N GLN A 80 0.49 -10.01 11.56
CA GLN A 80 1.26 -9.23 12.52
C GLN A 80 2.74 -9.12 12.14
N GLU A 81 3.39 -10.23 11.78
CA GLU A 81 4.81 -10.24 11.42
C GLU A 81 5.07 -9.37 10.18
N THR A 82 4.18 -9.46 9.18
CA THR A 82 4.26 -8.64 7.97
C THR A 82 4.05 -7.15 8.28
N LEU A 83 3.09 -6.80 9.14
CA LEU A 83 2.91 -5.42 9.60
C LEU A 83 4.13 -4.89 10.37
N GLU A 84 4.69 -5.70 11.28
CA GLU A 84 5.92 -5.35 12.02
C GLU A 84 7.10 -5.12 11.06
N ALA A 85 7.26 -5.95 10.03
CA ALA A 85 8.28 -5.76 9.01
C ALA A 85 8.09 -4.42 8.26
N ILE A 86 6.85 -4.08 7.87
CA ILE A 86 6.53 -2.80 7.20
C ILE A 86 6.88 -1.61 8.10
N ILE A 87 6.52 -1.68 9.38
CA ILE A 87 6.79 -0.63 10.37
C ILE A 87 8.30 -0.47 10.57
N ASN A 88 9.00 -1.58 10.82
CA ASN A 88 10.42 -1.59 11.15
C ASN A 88 11.32 -1.21 9.97
N THR A 89 10.84 -1.40 8.73
CA THR A 89 11.57 -1.02 7.50
C THR A 89 11.21 0.38 6.99
N ASN A 90 10.33 1.11 7.70
CA ASN A 90 9.97 2.46 7.31
C ASN A 90 11.18 3.42 7.33
N THR A 91 11.38 4.12 6.22
CA THR A 91 12.43 5.14 6.08
C THR A 91 11.88 6.55 5.95
N LYS A 92 10.57 6.74 6.03
CA LYS A 92 9.89 8.03 5.89
C LYS A 92 9.62 8.69 7.24
N LYS A 93 9.56 10.01 7.25
CA LYS A 93 9.28 10.79 8.48
C LYS A 93 7.88 10.58 9.02
N GLN A 94 6.92 10.36 8.13
CA GLN A 94 5.52 10.15 8.49
C GLN A 94 5.05 8.79 8.00
N MET A 95 4.24 8.11 8.79
CA MET A 95 3.60 6.87 8.42
C MET A 95 2.11 6.97 8.72
N GLU A 96 1.28 6.58 7.77
CA GLU A 96 -0.17 6.54 7.92
C GLU A 96 -0.70 5.17 7.52
N PHE A 97 -1.74 4.73 8.22
CA PHE A 97 -2.43 3.48 7.95
C PHE A 97 -3.85 3.78 7.48
N HIS A 98 -4.26 3.09 6.42
CA HIS A 98 -5.63 3.08 5.95
C HIS A 98 -6.10 1.62 5.94
N LEU A 99 -7.13 1.32 6.72
CA LEU A 99 -7.68 -0.02 6.85
C LEU A 99 -9.02 -0.06 6.12
N ASP A 100 -9.14 -0.96 5.15
CA ASP A 100 -10.38 -1.23 4.42
C ASP A 100 -10.59 -2.74 4.48
N LEU A 101 -11.12 -3.19 5.62
CA LEU A 101 -11.36 -4.59 5.94
C LEU A 101 -12.85 -4.74 6.21
N ALA A 102 -13.47 -5.81 5.74
CA ALA A 102 -14.82 -6.17 6.11
C ALA A 102 -14.91 -6.31 7.64
N GLU A 103 -15.97 -5.75 8.24
CA GLU A 103 -16.24 -5.98 9.66
C GLU A 103 -16.49 -7.48 9.88
N GLU A 104 -15.70 -8.11 10.75
CA GLU A 104 -16.05 -9.43 11.26
C GLU A 104 -17.35 -9.31 12.07
N GLU A 105 -18.47 -9.77 11.52
CA GLU A 105 -19.69 -10.02 12.32
C GLU A 105 -19.33 -11.04 13.41
N ARG A 106 -19.17 -10.58 14.64
CA ARG A 106 -18.93 -11.40 15.84
C ARG A 106 -20.23 -11.73 16.57
#